data_AF-A0A8T4V2F5-F1
#
_entry.id   AF-A0A8T4V2F5-F1
#
_cell.length_a   1.000
_cell.length_b   1.000
_cell.length_c   1.000
_cell.angle_alpha   90.00
_cell.angle_beta   90.00
_cell.angle_gamma   90.00
#
_symmetry.space_group_name_H-M   'P 1'
#
loop_
_entity.id
_entity.type
_entity.pdbx_description
1 polymer ?
#
loop_
_entity_poly.entity_id
_entity_poly.type
_entity_poly.pdbx_seq_one_letter_code
_entity_poly.pdbx_strand_id
1 'polypeptide(L)'
;MHIHDQILEFLKVTGPTIPTKVAKIIQTDIIIASAHLSDLASQRKVRISSLKFGGSPLYYLPGQEEQLYAFAAGNLNAKDMVVLENLNAKGVLREADLDLLSKVALRALKDFAVPLQVRTSDNSELFWKWHLLTDEATNQLVRNALYPPQAEEPVPILLPEVKDVVLTEPVPLKVHAPEPSAPFSSVEKDRSDPAESRIESPVSSVSMLSETVLPSSQKNSSPRKRSSAKDKAQTILAENEIPIPKLSAAKVAGPRPVKTDLLLPLLERYFRELNITIQEQEIVRKNAEINLSIKVPTVVGKMTYFCKAKKKARCDEKDLSAAYLEAQIKKLPLLFLYSQDLTKKAHEMIATGAFENVIVKKVE
;
A
#
# COMPACT_ATOMS: atom_id res chain seq x y z
N MET A 1 -33.96 -1.75 13.39
CA MET A 1 -33.09 -0.84 12.62
C MET A 1 -33.18 -1.26 11.17
N HIS A 2 -33.21 -0.34 10.21
CA HIS A 2 -33.29 -0.72 8.79
C HIS A 2 -31.89 -1.10 8.29
N ILE A 3 -31.80 -2.05 7.34
CA ILE A 3 -30.51 -2.54 6.81
C ILE A 3 -29.68 -1.37 6.24
N HIS A 4 -30.35 -0.44 5.57
CA HIS A 4 -29.76 0.79 5.05
C HIS A 4 -29.13 1.69 6.14
N ASP A 5 -29.75 1.80 7.31
CA ASP A 5 -29.24 2.64 8.41
C ASP A 5 -27.96 2.03 8.99
N GLN A 6 -27.94 0.70 9.18
CA GLN A 6 -26.77 -0.03 9.67
C GLN A 6 -25.58 0.08 8.71
N ILE A 7 -25.83 0.05 7.39
CA ILE A 7 -24.79 0.27 6.38
C ILE A 7 -24.25 1.70 6.47
N LEU A 8 -25.13 2.71 6.57
CA LEU A 8 -24.72 4.12 6.66
C LEU A 8 -23.94 4.42 7.94
N GLU A 9 -24.34 3.87 9.08
CA GLU A 9 -23.62 3.99 10.35
C GLU A 9 -22.24 3.31 10.28
N PHE A 10 -22.17 2.10 9.70
CA PHE A 10 -20.91 1.41 9.50
C PHE A 10 -19.94 2.20 8.59
N LEU A 11 -20.43 2.81 7.49
CA LEU A 11 -19.60 3.69 6.65
C LEU A 11 -19.14 4.95 7.39
N LYS A 12 -19.95 5.54 8.28
CA LYS A 12 -19.52 6.70 9.10
C LYS A 12 -18.33 6.35 9.99
N VAL A 13 -18.35 5.17 10.61
CA VAL A 13 -17.29 4.71 11.54
C VAL A 13 -16.05 4.18 10.80
N THR A 14 -16.23 3.52 9.66
CA THR A 14 -15.17 2.71 9.02
C THR A 14 -14.61 3.33 7.73
N GLY A 15 -15.25 4.35 7.18
CA GLY A 15 -14.85 4.96 5.92
C GLY A 15 -15.23 4.12 4.68
N PRO A 16 -14.55 4.36 3.54
CA PRO A 16 -14.79 3.64 2.30
C PRO A 16 -14.72 2.12 2.43
N THR A 17 -15.66 1.43 1.78
CA THR A 17 -15.88 0.00 1.99
C THR A 17 -16.24 -0.76 0.72
N ILE A 18 -16.21 -2.09 0.80
CA ILE A 18 -16.51 -3.02 -0.28
C ILE A 18 -17.69 -3.92 0.09
N PRO A 19 -18.45 -4.47 -0.87
CA PRO A 19 -19.58 -5.35 -0.58
C PRO A 19 -19.24 -6.53 0.34
N THR A 20 -18.04 -7.11 0.22
CA THR A 20 -17.55 -8.22 1.05
C THR A 20 -17.34 -7.85 2.53
N LYS A 21 -17.11 -6.57 2.86
CA LYS A 21 -17.11 -6.09 4.26
C LYS A 21 -18.54 -5.94 4.77
N VAL A 22 -19.40 -5.29 3.98
CA VAL A 22 -20.80 -5.02 4.33
C VAL A 22 -21.60 -6.31 4.55
N ALA A 23 -21.45 -7.29 3.64
CA ALA A 23 -22.06 -8.62 3.72
C ALA A 23 -21.88 -9.32 5.08
N LYS A 24 -20.67 -9.21 5.67
CA LYS A 24 -20.35 -9.81 6.99
C LYS A 24 -21.09 -9.15 8.15
N ILE A 25 -21.53 -7.90 7.99
CA ILE A 25 -22.14 -7.08 9.05
C ILE A 25 -23.65 -7.25 9.03
N ILE A 26 -24.26 -7.20 7.83
CA ILE A 26 -25.69 -7.45 7.64
C ILE A 26 -26.04 -8.95 7.57
N GLN A 27 -25.02 -9.83 7.63
CA GLN A 27 -25.13 -11.29 7.59
C GLN A 27 -25.85 -11.84 6.34
N THR A 28 -25.64 -11.21 5.19
CA THR A 28 -26.21 -11.63 3.89
C THR A 28 -25.13 -12.01 2.88
N ASP A 29 -25.55 -12.58 1.76
CA ASP A 29 -24.68 -12.75 0.59
C ASP A 29 -24.12 -11.43 0.05
N ILE A 30 -22.98 -11.51 -0.63
CA ILE A 30 -22.29 -10.39 -1.27
C ILE A 30 -23.16 -9.74 -2.36
N ILE A 31 -24.01 -10.53 -3.03
CA ILE A 31 -24.95 -10.03 -4.06
C ILE A 31 -26.02 -9.13 -3.40
N ILE A 32 -26.59 -9.57 -2.28
CA ILE A 32 -27.60 -8.81 -1.52
C ILE A 32 -26.99 -7.52 -0.94
N ALA A 33 -25.78 -7.62 -0.37
CA ALA A 33 -25.04 -6.45 0.10
C ALA A 33 -24.72 -5.45 -1.04
N SER A 34 -24.39 -5.95 -2.24
CA SER A 34 -24.18 -5.11 -3.43
C SER A 34 -25.45 -4.43 -3.91
N ALA A 35 -26.61 -5.10 -3.80
CA ALA A 35 -27.91 -4.53 -4.13
C ALA A 35 -28.28 -3.38 -3.16
N HIS A 36 -28.15 -3.58 -1.84
CA HIS A 36 -28.38 -2.51 -0.84
C HIS A 36 -27.43 -1.32 -1.01
N LEU A 37 -26.15 -1.56 -1.34
CA LEU A 37 -25.18 -0.49 -1.63
C LEU A 37 -25.53 0.26 -2.93
N SER A 38 -26.04 -0.44 -3.95
CA SER A 38 -26.48 0.16 -5.21
C SER A 38 -27.76 1.00 -5.04
N ASP A 39 -28.70 0.54 -4.22
CA ASP A 39 -29.91 1.29 -3.85
C ASP A 39 -29.54 2.57 -3.07
N LEU A 40 -28.71 2.45 -2.03
CA LEU A 40 -28.16 3.60 -1.29
C LEU A 40 -27.43 4.62 -2.18
N ALA A 41 -26.75 4.15 -3.23
CA ALA A 41 -26.12 5.01 -4.23
C ALA A 41 -27.13 5.67 -5.17
N SER A 42 -28.19 4.96 -5.58
CA SER A 42 -29.30 5.53 -6.36
C SER A 42 -30.02 6.65 -5.59
N GLN A 43 -30.18 6.47 -4.27
CA GLN A 43 -30.70 7.46 -3.32
C GLN A 43 -29.71 8.60 -3.02
N ARG A 44 -28.52 8.61 -3.66
CA ARG A 44 -27.40 9.56 -3.47
C ARG A 44 -26.86 9.67 -2.03
N LYS A 45 -27.19 8.72 -1.14
CA LYS A 45 -26.69 8.67 0.24
C LYS A 45 -25.24 8.18 0.32
N VAL A 46 -24.83 7.40 -0.69
CA VAL A 46 -23.50 6.80 -0.84
C VAL A 46 -23.00 7.14 -2.26
N ARG A 47 -21.69 7.34 -2.43
CA ARG A 47 -21.03 7.45 -3.74
C ARG A 47 -20.32 6.14 -4.09
N ILE A 48 -20.29 5.81 -5.38
CA ILE A 48 -19.54 4.68 -5.93
C ILE A 48 -18.24 5.23 -6.53
N SER A 49 -17.11 4.64 -6.15
CA SER A 49 -15.79 4.96 -6.71
C SER A 49 -15.50 4.12 -7.95
N SER A 50 -14.78 4.73 -8.90
CA SER A 50 -14.21 4.06 -10.07
C SER A 50 -13.10 3.04 -9.72
N LEU A 51 -12.44 3.21 -8.57
CA LEU A 51 -11.46 2.25 -8.04
C LEU A 51 -12.11 0.89 -7.75
N LYS A 52 -11.43 -0.17 -8.17
CA LYS A 52 -11.84 -1.55 -7.93
C LYS A 52 -10.86 -2.27 -7.01
N PHE A 53 -11.34 -2.71 -5.85
CA PHE A 53 -10.60 -3.54 -4.92
C PHE A 53 -11.05 -5.00 -5.06
N GLY A 54 -10.15 -5.89 -5.48
CA GLY A 54 -10.50 -7.29 -5.75
C GLY A 54 -11.60 -7.47 -6.81
N GLY A 55 -11.68 -6.56 -7.78
CA GLY A 55 -12.74 -6.52 -8.81
C GLY A 55 -14.05 -5.84 -8.38
N SER A 56 -14.30 -5.67 -7.08
CA SER A 56 -15.48 -4.96 -6.55
C SER A 56 -15.24 -3.44 -6.50
N PRO A 57 -16.23 -2.59 -6.83
CA PRO A 57 -16.10 -1.15 -6.64
C PRO A 57 -16.08 -0.77 -5.15
N LEU A 58 -15.44 0.35 -4.84
CA LEU A 58 -15.47 0.97 -3.51
C LEU A 58 -16.71 1.87 -3.34
N TYR A 59 -17.26 1.91 -2.12
CA TYR A 59 -18.42 2.70 -1.75
C TYR A 59 -18.07 3.61 -0.56
N TYR A 60 -18.42 4.90 -0.61
CA TYR A 60 -18.02 5.89 0.37
C TYR A 60 -19.11 6.94 0.62
N LEU A 61 -19.11 7.61 1.77
CA LEU A 61 -20.02 8.75 2.03
C LEU A 61 -19.43 10.05 1.44
N PRO A 62 -20.27 10.99 0.97
CA PRO A 62 -19.81 12.34 0.61
C PRO A 62 -18.96 12.95 1.74
N GLY A 63 -17.79 13.49 1.39
CA GLY A 63 -16.80 14.01 2.35
C GLY A 63 -15.74 12.99 2.82
N GLN A 64 -15.88 11.69 2.55
CA GLN A 64 -14.84 10.69 2.85
C GLN A 64 -13.81 10.51 1.71
N GLU A 65 -13.72 11.47 0.79
CA GLU A 65 -12.98 11.32 -0.47
C GLU A 65 -11.46 11.26 -0.26
N GLU A 66 -10.93 12.01 0.70
CA GLU A 66 -9.53 11.91 1.15
C GLU A 66 -9.12 10.47 1.50
N GLN A 67 -10.04 9.71 2.11
CA GLN A 67 -9.75 8.34 2.56
C GLN A 67 -9.57 7.37 1.38
N LEU A 68 -10.11 7.69 0.19
CA LEU A 68 -9.89 6.91 -1.02
C LEU A 68 -8.41 6.87 -1.43
N TYR A 69 -7.62 7.92 -1.10
CA TYR A 69 -6.19 7.97 -1.40
C TYR A 69 -5.43 6.83 -0.69
N ALA A 70 -5.77 6.52 0.55
CA ALA A 70 -5.17 5.42 1.30
C ALA A 70 -5.49 4.04 0.67
N PHE A 71 -6.70 3.86 0.13
CA PHE A 71 -7.09 2.65 -0.60
C PHE A 71 -6.42 2.54 -1.98
N ALA A 72 -6.15 3.67 -2.64
CA ALA A 72 -5.36 3.70 -3.87
C ALA A 72 -3.90 3.34 -3.61
N ALA A 73 -3.24 3.99 -2.64
CA ALA A 73 -1.83 3.80 -2.33
C ALA A 73 -1.44 2.34 -2.04
N GLY A 74 -2.32 1.58 -1.38
CA GLY A 74 -2.07 0.17 -1.06
C GLY A 74 -2.38 -0.84 -2.17
N ASN A 75 -3.00 -0.44 -3.29
CA ASN A 75 -3.60 -1.39 -4.24
C ASN A 75 -3.58 -0.95 -5.73
N LEU A 76 -3.01 0.22 -6.03
CA LEU A 76 -2.85 0.79 -7.37
C LEU A 76 -1.51 0.35 -7.99
N ASN A 77 -1.41 0.38 -9.32
CA ASN A 77 -0.19 0.08 -10.06
C ASN A 77 0.87 1.18 -9.82
N ALA A 78 2.15 0.79 -9.69
CA ALA A 78 3.24 1.71 -9.34
C ALA A 78 3.39 2.91 -10.29
N LYS A 79 3.09 2.75 -11.59
CA LYS A 79 3.08 3.88 -12.54
C LYS A 79 1.93 4.85 -12.26
N ASP A 80 0.73 4.31 -12.05
CA ASP A 80 -0.49 5.08 -11.84
C ASP A 80 -0.43 5.79 -10.47
N MET A 81 0.23 5.20 -9.47
CA MET A 81 0.54 5.82 -8.18
C MET A 81 1.47 7.03 -8.34
N VAL A 82 2.56 6.93 -9.11
CA VAL A 82 3.44 8.08 -9.40
C VAL A 82 2.67 9.20 -10.12
N VAL A 83 1.69 8.87 -10.98
CA VAL A 83 0.82 9.88 -11.61
C VAL A 83 -0.14 10.52 -10.61
N LEU A 84 -0.70 9.73 -9.68
CA LEU A 84 -1.56 10.21 -8.59
C LEU A 84 -0.81 11.13 -7.63
N GLU A 85 0.41 10.76 -7.22
CA GLU A 85 1.31 11.58 -6.40
C GLU A 85 1.68 12.89 -7.10
N ASN A 86 2.01 12.85 -8.40
CA ASN A 86 2.28 14.06 -9.19
C ASN A 86 1.06 14.98 -9.30
N LEU A 87 -0.15 14.44 -9.46
CA LEU A 87 -1.37 15.24 -9.50
C LEU A 87 -1.70 15.86 -8.13
N ASN A 88 -1.53 15.10 -7.05
CA ASN A 88 -1.74 15.60 -5.68
C ASN A 88 -0.72 16.71 -5.33
N ALA A 89 0.56 16.49 -5.64
CA ALA A 89 1.64 17.42 -5.31
C ALA A 89 1.65 18.71 -6.18
N LYS A 90 1.23 18.64 -7.45
CA LYS A 90 1.15 19.81 -8.34
C LYS A 90 -0.25 20.44 -8.37
N GLY A 91 -1.27 19.74 -7.87
CA GLY A 91 -2.68 20.15 -7.89
C GLY A 91 -3.35 20.08 -9.27
N VAL A 92 -2.66 20.52 -10.32
CA VAL A 92 -3.13 20.55 -11.71
C VAL A 92 -2.06 19.99 -12.65
N LEU A 93 -2.46 19.19 -13.63
CA LEU A 93 -1.60 18.70 -14.71
C LEU A 93 -2.18 19.04 -16.09
N ARG A 94 -1.36 19.55 -17.01
CA ARG A 94 -1.72 19.81 -18.40
C ARG A 94 -1.65 18.52 -19.22
N GLU A 95 -2.66 18.20 -20.02
CA GLU A 95 -2.65 16.96 -20.81
C GLU A 95 -1.59 17.00 -21.93
N ALA A 96 -1.27 18.17 -22.50
CA ALA A 96 -0.25 18.29 -23.54
C ALA A 96 1.09 17.65 -23.11
N ASP A 97 1.60 18.03 -21.94
CA ASP A 97 2.95 17.73 -21.46
C ASP A 97 3.10 16.31 -20.87
N LEU A 98 2.01 15.54 -20.77
CA LEU A 98 1.98 14.22 -20.13
C LEU A 98 2.29 13.06 -21.10
N ASP A 99 2.97 12.02 -20.60
CA ASP A 99 3.14 10.76 -21.32
C ASP A 99 1.80 10.05 -21.61
N LEU A 100 1.78 9.19 -22.64
CA LEU A 100 0.63 8.36 -23.00
C LEU A 100 0.15 7.46 -21.84
N LEU A 101 1.06 6.92 -21.02
CA LEU A 101 0.66 6.13 -19.85
C LEU A 101 0.01 7.00 -18.78
N SER A 102 0.53 8.20 -18.53
CA SER A 102 -0.07 9.16 -17.59
C SER A 102 -1.45 9.63 -18.04
N LYS A 103 -1.64 9.85 -19.35
CA LYS A 103 -2.93 10.13 -19.98
C LYS A 103 -3.94 9.00 -19.74
N VAL A 104 -3.51 7.74 -19.86
CA VAL A 104 -4.36 6.56 -19.58
C VAL A 104 -4.67 6.45 -18.08
N ALA A 105 -3.68 6.65 -17.20
CA ALA A 105 -3.86 6.60 -15.75
C ALA A 105 -4.87 7.64 -15.25
N LEU A 106 -4.76 8.91 -15.66
CA LEU A 106 -5.70 9.97 -15.27
C LEU A 106 -7.14 9.68 -15.73
N ARG A 107 -7.32 9.10 -16.92
CA ARG A 107 -8.62 8.66 -17.44
C ARG A 107 -9.22 7.48 -16.68
N ALA A 108 -8.41 6.70 -15.95
CA ALA A 108 -8.85 5.66 -15.04
C ALA A 108 -9.13 6.19 -13.61
N LEU A 109 -8.31 7.12 -13.13
CA LEU A 109 -8.35 7.71 -11.77
C LEU A 109 -9.44 8.80 -11.60
N LYS A 110 -10.65 8.53 -12.11
CA LYS A 110 -11.75 9.52 -12.19
C LYS A 110 -12.26 10.05 -10.84
N ASP A 111 -11.99 9.32 -9.76
CA ASP A 111 -12.34 9.76 -8.40
C ASP A 111 -11.40 10.88 -7.89
N PHE A 112 -10.19 10.99 -8.46
CA PHE A 112 -9.18 11.96 -8.05
C PHE A 112 -8.88 13.02 -9.11
N ALA A 113 -8.99 12.68 -10.39
CA ALA A 113 -8.60 13.49 -11.52
C ALA A 113 -9.84 13.98 -12.30
N VAL A 114 -10.20 15.25 -12.09
CA VAL A 114 -11.33 15.90 -12.77
C VAL A 114 -10.84 16.58 -14.05
N PRO A 115 -11.31 16.18 -15.25
CA PRO A 115 -10.91 16.83 -16.50
C PRO A 115 -11.54 18.22 -16.64
N LEU A 116 -10.73 19.22 -16.95
CA LEU A 116 -11.08 20.62 -17.12
C LEU A 116 -10.65 21.10 -18.51
N GLN A 117 -11.60 21.46 -19.38
CA GLN A 117 -11.28 22.06 -20.68
C GLN A 117 -11.15 23.57 -20.54
N VAL A 118 -9.96 24.09 -20.80
CA VAL A 118 -9.66 25.52 -20.79
C VAL A 118 -9.63 26.01 -22.23
N ARG A 119 -10.39 27.07 -22.54
CA ARG A 119 -10.41 27.70 -23.86
C ARG A 119 -9.68 29.03 -23.80
N THR A 120 -8.50 29.08 -24.40
CA THR A 120 -7.75 30.31 -24.68
C THR A 120 -8.25 30.87 -26.03
N SER A 121 -7.85 32.10 -26.39
CA SER A 121 -8.23 32.76 -27.64
C SER A 121 -7.97 31.91 -28.90
N ASP A 122 -6.84 31.21 -28.93
CA ASP A 122 -6.32 30.56 -30.15
C ASP A 122 -6.30 29.02 -30.06
N ASN A 123 -6.51 28.43 -28.88
CA ASN A 123 -6.48 26.98 -28.65
C ASN A 123 -7.37 26.55 -27.46
N SER A 124 -7.86 25.31 -27.51
CA SER A 124 -8.51 24.64 -26.38
C SER A 124 -7.63 23.51 -25.82
N GLU A 125 -7.34 23.55 -24.53
CA GLU A 125 -6.45 22.59 -23.87
C GLU A 125 -7.18 21.83 -22.75
N LEU A 126 -6.78 20.58 -22.51
CA LEU A 126 -7.26 19.80 -21.38
C LEU A 126 -6.26 19.88 -20.21
N PHE A 127 -6.77 20.24 -19.05
CA PHE A 127 -6.10 20.12 -17.76
C PHE A 127 -6.80 19.08 -16.90
N TRP A 128 -6.09 18.53 -15.92
CA TRP A 128 -6.61 17.61 -14.92
C TRP A 128 -6.47 18.25 -13.55
N LYS A 129 -7.59 18.48 -12.85
CA LYS A 129 -7.68 19.06 -11.50
C LYS A 129 -7.73 17.95 -10.45
N TRP A 130 -6.98 18.10 -9.36
CA TRP A 130 -7.15 17.27 -8.16
C TRP A 130 -8.52 17.52 -7.49
N HIS A 131 -9.26 16.45 -7.17
CA HIS A 131 -10.66 16.53 -6.74
C HIS A 131 -10.92 17.45 -5.52
N LEU A 132 -9.98 17.56 -4.57
CA LEU A 132 -10.11 18.40 -3.37
C LEU A 132 -9.82 19.90 -3.61
N LEU A 133 -9.29 20.29 -4.79
CA LEU A 133 -8.95 21.69 -5.02
C LEU A 133 -10.17 22.56 -5.29
N THR A 134 -10.18 23.73 -4.63
CA THR A 134 -11.09 24.82 -4.95
C THR A 134 -10.85 25.32 -6.37
N ASP A 135 -11.91 25.79 -7.03
CA ASP A 135 -11.80 26.25 -8.42
C ASP A 135 -10.97 27.54 -8.53
N GLU A 136 -10.91 28.36 -7.47
CA GLU A 136 -10.04 29.54 -7.39
C GLU A 136 -8.55 29.16 -7.40
N ALA A 137 -8.11 28.26 -6.50
CA ALA A 137 -6.72 27.78 -6.48
C ALA A 137 -6.36 27.08 -7.80
N THR A 138 -7.31 26.35 -8.38
CA THR A 138 -7.15 25.71 -9.69
C THR A 138 -6.96 26.73 -10.80
N ASN A 139 -7.75 27.80 -10.84
CA ASN A 139 -7.62 28.86 -11.82
C ASN A 139 -6.28 29.60 -11.70
N GLN A 140 -5.76 29.78 -10.48
CA GLN A 140 -4.40 30.31 -10.26
C GLN A 140 -3.32 29.36 -10.82
N LEU A 141 -3.40 28.06 -10.53
CA LEU A 141 -2.46 27.06 -11.04
C LEU A 141 -2.52 26.92 -12.58
N VAL A 142 -3.71 26.91 -13.17
CA VAL A 142 -3.92 26.92 -14.64
C VAL A 142 -3.35 28.20 -15.25
N ARG A 143 -3.58 29.37 -14.64
CA ARG A 143 -3.03 30.65 -15.11
C ARG A 143 -1.51 30.64 -15.09
N ASN A 144 -0.89 30.13 -14.03
CA ASN A 144 0.56 29.99 -13.90
C ASN A 144 1.15 28.92 -14.85
N ALA A 145 0.33 27.98 -15.36
CA ALA A 145 0.77 26.98 -16.34
C ALA A 145 0.66 27.48 -17.80
N LEU A 146 -0.34 28.32 -18.10
CA LEU A 146 -0.52 28.95 -19.42
C LEU A 146 0.34 30.21 -19.61
N TYR A 147 0.44 31.00 -18.54
CA TYR A 147 1.26 32.19 -18.42
C TYR A 147 2.12 32.00 -17.16
N PRO A 148 3.22 31.22 -17.23
CA PRO A 148 4.22 31.27 -16.18
C PRO A 148 4.60 32.74 -16.00
N PRO A 149 4.60 33.27 -14.76
CA PRO A 149 5.12 34.61 -14.54
C PRO A 149 6.53 34.61 -15.10
N GLN A 150 6.81 35.49 -16.07
CA GLN A 150 8.17 35.67 -16.53
C GLN A 150 8.99 35.97 -15.29
N ALA A 151 10.03 35.17 -15.05
CA ALA A 151 11.03 35.57 -14.08
C ALA A 151 11.53 36.93 -14.56
N GLU A 152 11.29 37.97 -13.76
CA GLU A 152 11.85 39.28 -14.02
C GLU A 152 13.36 39.05 -14.16
N GLU A 153 13.90 39.25 -15.37
CA GLU A 153 15.34 39.26 -15.55
C GLU A 153 15.88 40.24 -14.51
N PRO A 154 16.83 39.83 -13.64
CA PRO A 154 17.17 40.61 -12.47
C PRO A 154 17.65 41.99 -12.92
N VAL A 155 16.75 42.97 -12.83
CA VAL A 155 16.91 44.29 -13.47
C VAL A 155 18.25 44.81 -13.01
N PRO A 156 19.22 45.01 -13.93
CA PRO A 156 20.61 45.14 -13.55
C PRO A 156 20.72 46.31 -12.58
N ILE A 157 20.99 45.97 -11.30
CA ILE A 157 21.05 46.95 -10.23
C ILE A 157 22.25 47.83 -10.58
N LEU A 158 21.95 48.99 -11.16
CA LEU A 158 22.92 50.05 -11.33
C LEU A 158 23.38 50.40 -9.93
N LEU A 159 24.60 49.97 -9.56
CA LEU A 159 25.22 50.40 -8.32
C LEU A 159 25.18 51.94 -8.35
N PRO A 160 24.52 52.62 -7.39
CA PRO A 160 24.67 54.06 -7.29
C PRO A 160 26.16 54.34 -7.09
N GLU A 161 26.74 55.20 -7.92
CA GLU A 161 28.14 55.59 -7.79
C GLU A 161 28.39 56.04 -6.36
N VAL A 162 29.34 55.38 -5.68
CA VAL A 162 29.73 55.74 -4.32
C VAL A 162 30.49 57.07 -4.40
N LYS A 163 29.75 58.17 -4.30
CA LYS A 163 30.30 59.50 -4.05
C LYS A 163 30.62 59.62 -2.57
N ASP A 164 31.79 60.17 -2.28
CA ASP A 164 32.45 60.05 -0.99
C ASP A 164 31.60 60.59 0.16
N VAL A 165 31.39 59.73 1.18
CA VAL A 165 30.88 60.15 2.48
C VAL A 165 32.01 60.03 3.50
N VAL A 166 32.31 61.16 4.13
CA VAL A 166 33.50 61.38 4.97
C VAL A 166 33.51 60.49 6.22
N LEU A 167 34.69 60.01 6.60
CA LEU A 167 34.94 59.33 7.87
C LEU A 167 34.72 60.28 9.06
N THR A 168 33.83 59.91 9.98
CA THR A 168 33.77 60.43 11.35
C THR A 168 33.66 59.30 12.37
N GLU A 169 34.15 59.55 13.58
CA GLU A 169 34.58 58.52 14.54
C GLU A 169 33.43 57.77 15.27
N PRO A 170 33.69 56.57 15.82
CA PRO A 170 32.67 55.74 16.45
C PRO A 170 32.26 56.24 17.85
N VAL A 171 30.94 56.25 18.10
CA VAL A 171 30.33 56.54 19.41
C VAL A 171 29.56 55.29 19.87
N PRO A 172 29.65 54.84 21.14
CA PRO A 172 29.42 53.44 21.49
C PRO A 172 27.95 53.02 21.62
N LEU A 173 27.72 51.73 21.37
CA LEU A 173 26.46 51.02 21.66
C LEU A 173 26.06 51.20 23.13
N LYS A 174 24.81 51.65 23.36
CA LYS A 174 24.18 51.65 24.68
C LYS A 174 22.80 51.00 24.59
N VAL A 175 22.63 49.89 25.29
CA VAL A 175 21.41 49.07 25.26
C VAL A 175 20.30 49.76 26.03
N HIS A 176 19.12 49.92 25.41
CA HIS A 176 17.84 49.94 26.10
C HIS A 176 16.70 49.44 25.21
N ALA A 177 15.72 48.79 25.82
CA ALA A 177 14.48 48.37 25.19
C ALA A 177 13.34 49.34 25.55
N PRO A 178 12.23 49.35 24.80
CA PRO A 178 10.96 49.90 25.25
C PRO A 178 9.92 48.80 25.55
N GLU A 179 9.55 48.71 26.83
CA GLU A 179 8.17 48.39 27.26
C GLU A 179 7.23 49.58 26.92
N PRO A 180 5.92 49.58 27.26
CA PRO A 180 5.03 48.48 27.69
C PRO A 180 3.74 48.38 26.83
N SER A 181 2.85 47.44 27.18
CA SER A 181 1.42 47.51 26.82
C SER A 181 0.51 47.25 28.03
N ALA A 182 -0.41 48.17 28.30
CA ALA A 182 -1.47 48.12 29.32
C ALA A 182 -2.66 48.95 28.80
N PRO A 183 -3.94 48.70 29.19
CA PRO A 183 -4.38 48.80 30.59
C PRO A 183 -5.42 47.76 31.10
N PHE A 184 -5.48 47.63 32.44
CA PHE A 184 -6.63 47.42 33.37
C PHE A 184 -7.94 46.75 32.89
N SER A 185 -8.62 45.88 33.68
CA SER A 185 -8.42 45.34 35.06
C SER A 185 -9.20 44.00 35.23
N SER A 186 -9.72 43.46 36.38
CA SER A 186 -10.01 43.93 37.75
C SER A 186 -10.28 42.75 38.74
N VAL A 187 -10.40 43.07 40.05
CA VAL A 187 -11.26 42.49 41.12
C VAL A 187 -11.53 40.96 41.07
N GLU A 188 -10.92 40.11 41.94
CA GLU A 188 -11.31 39.81 43.35
C GLU A 188 -12.66 39.07 43.52
N LYS A 189 -12.92 38.21 44.54
CA LYS A 189 -12.14 37.49 45.59
C LYS A 189 -13.17 36.66 46.40
N ASP A 190 -12.90 35.39 46.77
CA ASP A 190 -12.72 34.93 48.18
C ASP A 190 -12.56 33.39 48.37
N ARG A 191 -12.03 33.02 49.55
CA ARG A 191 -12.25 31.86 50.47
C ARG A 191 -13.08 30.62 50.00
N SER A 192 -12.85 29.39 50.50
CA SER A 192 -11.93 28.90 51.57
C SER A 192 -11.75 27.36 51.61
N ASP A 193 -10.62 26.92 52.19
CA ASP A 193 -10.38 25.62 52.86
C ASP A 193 -11.26 25.37 54.11
N PRO A 194 -11.21 24.20 54.81
CA PRO A 194 -10.85 22.82 54.41
C PRO A 194 -11.80 21.70 54.94
N ALA A 195 -11.66 20.47 54.44
CA ALA A 195 -11.87 19.15 55.11
C ALA A 195 -11.78 18.03 54.03
N GLU A 196 -10.87 17.05 54.06
CA GLU A 196 -10.58 15.96 55.03
C GLU A 196 -11.39 14.66 54.81
N SER A 197 -10.78 13.72 54.07
CA SER A 197 -10.91 12.24 54.05
C SER A 197 -10.39 11.77 52.67
N ARG A 198 -9.42 10.87 52.48
CA ARG A 198 -8.90 9.72 53.25
C ARG A 198 -9.85 8.52 53.27
N ILE A 199 -9.71 7.61 52.31
CA ILE A 199 -9.40 6.18 52.54
C ILE A 199 -9.08 5.44 51.23
N GLU A 200 -8.09 4.58 51.36
CA GLU A 200 -7.53 3.53 50.50
C GLU A 200 -8.51 2.69 49.65
N SER A 201 -8.03 2.25 48.48
CA SER A 201 -8.45 0.99 47.82
C SER A 201 -7.98 -0.23 48.62
N PRO A 202 -8.60 -1.45 48.58
CA PRO A 202 -8.16 -2.42 47.55
C PRO A 202 -9.12 -3.63 47.23
N VAL A 203 -8.65 -4.53 46.35
CA VAL A 203 -9.00 -5.96 46.03
C VAL A 203 -10.41 -6.57 46.30
N SER A 204 -10.97 -7.26 45.28
CA SER A 204 -11.13 -8.74 45.23
C SER A 204 -12.46 -9.32 44.68
N SER A 205 -12.29 -10.26 43.75
CA SER A 205 -12.97 -11.57 43.56
C SER A 205 -14.14 -11.99 44.48
N VAL A 206 -15.18 -12.64 43.90
CA VAL A 206 -15.49 -14.08 44.09
C VAL A 206 -16.65 -14.57 43.18
N SER A 207 -16.64 -15.87 42.89
CA SER A 207 -17.60 -16.68 42.10
C SER A 207 -19.03 -16.78 42.66
N MET A 208 -20.01 -17.17 41.83
CA MET A 208 -20.94 -18.27 42.16
C MET A 208 -21.62 -18.88 40.91
N LEU A 209 -22.13 -20.12 41.04
CA LEU A 209 -22.80 -20.91 39.97
C LEU A 209 -24.32 -21.02 40.20
N SER A 210 -25.07 -21.47 39.19
CA SER A 210 -26.14 -22.49 39.35
C SER A 210 -26.66 -23.02 38.01
N GLU A 211 -27.26 -24.22 38.03
CA GLU A 211 -27.78 -24.96 36.86
C GLU A 211 -29.32 -25.08 36.88
N THR A 212 -29.96 -25.17 35.70
CA THR A 212 -31.28 -25.83 35.49
C THR A 212 -31.47 -26.02 33.97
N VAL A 213 -31.24 -27.20 33.36
CA VAL A 213 -32.02 -28.46 33.34
C VAL A 213 -33.31 -28.42 32.47
N LEU A 214 -33.16 -28.97 31.25
CA LEU A 214 -34.04 -29.85 30.42
C LEU A 214 -35.51 -30.10 30.86
N PRO A 215 -36.49 -30.22 29.93
CA PRO A 215 -36.59 -31.29 28.90
C PRO A 215 -36.98 -30.80 27.47
N SER A 216 -36.94 -31.52 26.33
CA SER A 216 -36.62 -32.90 25.88
C SER A 216 -37.80 -33.76 25.32
N SER A 217 -37.87 -33.91 23.98
CA SER A 217 -38.43 -35.04 23.19
C SER A 217 -37.98 -34.87 21.72
N GLN A 218 -37.40 -35.83 20.98
CA GLN A 218 -37.83 -37.19 20.59
C GLN A 218 -38.97 -37.18 19.53
N LYS A 219 -38.96 -37.99 18.45
CA LYS A 219 -38.22 -39.26 18.22
C LYS A 219 -38.16 -39.69 16.72
N ASN A 220 -37.07 -40.38 16.33
CA ASN A 220 -36.97 -41.42 15.26
C ASN A 220 -37.21 -41.02 13.76
N SER A 221 -36.75 -41.78 12.74
CA SER A 221 -36.08 -43.11 12.70
C SER A 221 -34.98 -43.25 11.61
N SER A 222 -33.96 -44.08 11.87
CA SER A 222 -33.01 -44.66 10.88
C SER A 222 -33.61 -45.94 10.22
N PRO A 223 -32.93 -47.01 9.67
CA PRO A 223 -31.49 -47.42 9.74
C PRO A 223 -30.82 -48.15 8.52
N ARG A 224 -29.47 -48.22 8.49
CA ARG A 224 -28.55 -49.41 8.34
C ARG A 224 -27.14 -48.98 7.87
N LYS A 225 -26.04 -49.30 8.60
CA LYS A 225 -25.19 -50.54 8.64
C LYS A 225 -24.35 -50.74 7.36
N ARG A 226 -23.06 -51.16 7.38
CA ARG A 226 -22.05 -51.68 8.36
C ARG A 226 -20.63 -51.44 7.74
N SER A 227 -19.43 -51.61 8.35
CA SER A 227 -18.90 -51.67 9.74
C SER A 227 -17.34 -51.79 9.74
N SER A 228 -16.72 -51.76 10.93
CA SER A 228 -15.48 -52.49 11.36
C SER A 228 -14.13 -52.18 10.68
N ALA A 229 -13.10 -51.63 11.35
CA ALA A 229 -12.26 -52.09 12.50
C ALA A 229 -10.84 -52.48 11.99
N LYS A 230 -9.70 -52.51 12.71
CA LYS A 230 -9.26 -52.32 14.13
C LYS A 230 -7.74 -51.87 14.06
N ASP A 231 -6.86 -51.67 15.06
CA ASP A 231 -6.79 -51.82 16.52
C ASP A 231 -5.58 -51.04 17.14
N LYS A 232 -5.54 -50.84 18.48
CA LYS A 232 -4.37 -50.47 19.36
C LYS A 232 -3.65 -49.11 19.11
N ALA A 233 -2.85 -48.51 20.03
CA ALA A 233 -2.77 -48.36 21.50
C ALA A 233 -1.50 -47.49 21.80
N GLN A 234 -1.55 -46.32 22.48
CA GLN A 234 -1.25 -46.08 23.92
C GLN A 234 0.20 -46.44 24.40
N THR A 235 0.97 -45.68 25.20
CA THR A 235 0.82 -44.44 26.04
C THR A 235 2.23 -43.82 26.35
N ILE A 236 2.34 -42.79 27.22
CA ILE A 236 3.54 -42.22 27.93
C ILE A 236 4.22 -41.02 27.23
N LEU A 237 4.72 -39.95 27.87
CA LEU A 237 4.30 -39.09 29.02
C LEU A 237 5.41 -38.00 29.28
N ALA A 238 5.09 -36.97 30.09
CA ALA A 238 5.99 -36.05 30.81
C ALA A 238 6.72 -34.90 30.06
N GLU A 239 6.86 -33.77 30.77
CA GLU A 239 7.46 -32.49 30.34
C GLU A 239 9.00 -32.43 30.36
N ASN A 240 9.55 -31.34 29.80
CA ASN A 240 10.59 -30.54 30.47
C ASN A 240 10.65 -29.11 29.86
N GLU A 241 10.84 -28.10 30.72
CA GLU A 241 11.03 -26.68 30.36
C GLU A 241 12.37 -26.13 30.91
N ILE A 242 12.72 -24.88 30.55
CA ILE A 242 13.75 -24.01 31.21
C ILE A 242 15.22 -24.46 30.94
N PRO A 243 16.28 -23.58 30.93
CA PRO A 243 16.36 -22.12 31.10
C PRO A 243 16.95 -21.31 29.93
N ILE A 244 16.85 -19.97 30.07
CA ILE A 244 17.63 -18.96 29.33
C ILE A 244 18.97 -18.67 30.04
N PRO A 245 20.13 -18.66 29.35
CA PRO A 245 21.37 -18.05 29.84
C PRO A 245 21.43 -16.54 29.54
N LYS A 246 21.98 -15.74 30.46
CA LYS A 246 22.16 -14.27 30.30
C LYS A 246 23.50 -13.89 29.65
N LEU A 247 23.62 -12.61 29.28
CA LEU A 247 24.75 -11.99 28.59
C LEU A 247 26.12 -12.24 29.26
N SER A 248 27.15 -12.35 28.42
CA SER A 248 28.51 -11.86 28.72
C SER A 248 29.03 -11.07 27.50
N ALA A 249 29.95 -10.13 27.71
CA ALA A 249 30.29 -9.11 26.72
C ALA A 249 31.75 -9.17 26.25
N ALA A 250 31.96 -8.65 25.03
CA ALA A 250 33.22 -8.16 24.46
C ALA A 250 34.44 -9.12 24.37
N LYS A 251 34.69 -9.62 23.14
CA LYS A 251 36.00 -9.44 22.51
C LYS A 251 35.92 -9.45 20.98
N VAL A 252 36.49 -8.42 20.33
CA VAL A 252 36.58 -8.29 18.87
C VAL A 252 37.78 -9.11 18.38
N ALA A 253 37.58 -9.99 17.40
CA ALA A 253 38.66 -10.83 16.84
C ALA A 253 38.40 -11.31 15.40
N GLY A 254 38.59 -10.41 14.43
CA GLY A 254 38.84 -10.70 13.01
C GLY A 254 37.63 -11.07 12.13
N PRO A 255 37.60 -10.61 10.85
CA PRO A 255 36.60 -11.06 9.88
C PRO A 255 36.93 -12.50 9.45
N ARG A 256 36.24 -13.48 10.03
CA ARG A 256 36.32 -14.87 9.56
C ARG A 256 35.59 -15.00 8.23
N PRO A 257 36.11 -15.76 7.25
CA PRO A 257 35.47 -15.90 5.94
C PRO A 257 34.11 -16.59 6.09
N VAL A 258 33.04 -15.85 5.84
CA VAL A 258 31.69 -16.40 5.71
C VAL A 258 31.68 -17.31 4.47
N LYS A 259 31.14 -18.51 4.60
CA LYS A 259 30.95 -19.43 3.47
C LYS A 259 29.78 -18.93 2.62
N THR A 260 30.05 -18.01 1.70
CA THR A 260 29.03 -17.31 0.91
C THR A 260 28.23 -18.25 0.01
N ASP A 261 26.93 -17.98 -0.09
CA ASP A 261 25.94 -18.81 -0.79
C ASP A 261 26.22 -18.95 -2.30
N LEU A 262 26.14 -20.18 -2.82
CA LEU A 262 26.66 -20.57 -4.14
C LEU A 262 25.69 -20.37 -5.31
N LEU A 263 24.49 -19.84 -5.09
CA LEU A 263 23.46 -19.69 -6.13
C LEU A 263 23.43 -18.26 -6.71
N LEU A 264 23.42 -17.23 -5.85
CA LEU A 264 23.37 -15.83 -6.29
C LEU A 264 24.57 -15.41 -7.17
N PRO A 265 25.85 -15.71 -6.84
CA PRO A 265 26.98 -15.27 -7.66
C PRO A 265 27.00 -15.87 -9.08
N LEU A 266 26.45 -17.07 -9.22
CA LEU A 266 26.34 -17.80 -10.49
C LEU A 266 25.26 -17.15 -11.38
N LEU A 267 24.11 -16.80 -10.80
CA LEU A 267 23.07 -16.02 -11.49
C LEU A 267 23.56 -14.61 -11.84
N GLU A 268 24.20 -13.89 -10.93
CA GLU A 268 24.76 -12.56 -11.19
C GLU A 268 25.77 -12.56 -12.35
N ARG A 269 26.62 -13.60 -12.44
CA ARG A 269 27.51 -13.80 -13.58
C ARG A 269 26.72 -14.01 -14.88
N TYR A 270 25.78 -14.95 -14.88
CA TYR A 270 24.93 -15.25 -16.03
C TYR A 270 24.16 -14.03 -16.55
N PHE A 271 23.62 -13.21 -15.64
CA PHE A 271 22.94 -11.97 -15.99
C PHE A 271 23.90 -10.89 -16.50
N ARG A 272 25.11 -10.79 -15.95
CA ARG A 272 26.15 -9.84 -16.41
C ARG A 272 26.57 -10.13 -17.85
N GLU A 273 26.80 -11.40 -18.20
CA GLU A 273 27.14 -11.83 -19.56
C GLU A 273 26.00 -11.53 -20.56
N LEU A 274 24.76 -11.42 -20.11
CA LEU A 274 23.58 -11.06 -20.91
C LEU A 274 23.12 -9.59 -20.77
N ASN A 275 23.87 -8.73 -20.08
CA ASN A 275 23.51 -7.34 -19.76
C ASN A 275 22.15 -7.19 -19.03
N ILE A 276 21.69 -8.23 -18.34
CA ILE A 276 20.45 -8.27 -17.57
C ILE A 276 20.65 -7.57 -16.22
N THR A 277 19.74 -6.65 -15.86
CA THR A 277 19.79 -5.90 -14.60
C THR A 277 18.79 -6.47 -13.60
N ILE A 278 19.23 -6.89 -12.40
CA ILE A 278 18.32 -7.25 -11.31
C ILE A 278 17.68 -5.98 -10.74
N GLN A 279 16.37 -6.00 -10.49
CA GLN A 279 15.62 -4.93 -9.81
C GLN A 279 15.24 -5.29 -8.38
N GLU A 280 14.90 -6.56 -8.13
CA GLU A 280 14.38 -7.06 -6.86
C GLU A 280 14.80 -8.52 -6.67
N GLN A 281 15.04 -8.95 -5.43
CA GLN A 281 15.39 -10.33 -5.10
C GLN A 281 14.67 -10.83 -3.84
N GLU A 282 14.11 -12.04 -3.95
CA GLU A 282 13.26 -12.70 -2.96
C GLU A 282 13.78 -14.15 -2.76
N ILE A 283 14.48 -14.39 -1.65
CA ILE A 283 15.09 -15.71 -1.37
C ILE A 283 14.05 -16.63 -0.73
N VAL A 284 13.27 -17.31 -1.56
CA VAL A 284 12.22 -18.26 -1.12
C VAL A 284 12.81 -19.44 -0.34
N ARG A 285 13.95 -19.99 -0.80
CA ARG A 285 14.72 -21.04 -0.10
C ARG A 285 16.22 -20.84 -0.33
N LYS A 286 16.97 -20.63 0.77
CA LYS A 286 18.44 -20.49 0.75
C LYS A 286 19.10 -21.61 -0.07
N ASN A 287 19.90 -21.23 -1.07
CA ASN A 287 20.59 -22.13 -2.02
C ASN A 287 19.72 -23.09 -2.86
N ALA A 288 18.39 -22.94 -2.89
CA ALA A 288 17.50 -23.85 -3.62
C ALA A 288 16.52 -23.14 -4.56
N GLU A 289 15.84 -22.09 -4.11
CA GLU A 289 14.80 -21.39 -4.88
C GLU A 289 14.89 -19.88 -4.62
N ILE A 290 15.07 -19.10 -5.69
CA ILE A 290 15.17 -17.63 -5.64
C ILE A 290 14.24 -17.03 -6.69
N ASN A 291 13.39 -16.12 -6.24
CA ASN A 291 12.53 -15.28 -7.06
C ASN A 291 13.26 -13.95 -7.33
N LEU A 292 13.25 -13.47 -8.57
CA LEU A 292 13.93 -12.24 -8.99
C LEU A 292 13.02 -11.43 -9.93
N SER A 293 13.06 -10.11 -9.82
CA SER A 293 12.55 -9.21 -10.86
C SER A 293 13.74 -8.69 -11.66
N ILE A 294 13.76 -8.92 -12.98
CA ILE A 294 14.91 -8.60 -13.84
C ILE A 294 14.49 -7.75 -15.04
N LYS A 295 15.38 -6.87 -15.51
CA LYS A 295 15.26 -6.14 -16.78
C LYS A 295 16.20 -6.74 -17.81
N VAL A 296 15.61 -7.29 -18.86
CA VAL A 296 16.32 -7.85 -20.01
C VAL A 296 16.40 -6.79 -21.11
N PRO A 297 17.58 -6.46 -21.64
CA PRO A 297 17.70 -5.62 -22.82
C PRO A 297 17.24 -6.41 -24.06
N THR A 298 16.31 -5.84 -24.82
CA THR A 298 15.78 -6.41 -26.07
C THR A 298 15.89 -5.37 -27.18
N VAL A 299 15.70 -5.78 -28.44
CA VAL A 299 15.76 -4.88 -29.61
C VAL A 299 14.70 -3.75 -29.59
N VAL A 300 13.64 -3.89 -28.79
CA VAL A 300 12.60 -2.87 -28.58
C VAL A 300 12.75 -2.12 -27.23
N GLY A 301 13.87 -2.29 -26.53
CA GLY A 301 14.17 -1.64 -25.24
C GLY A 301 14.26 -2.62 -24.07
N LYS A 302 14.26 -2.09 -22.84
CA LYS A 302 14.42 -2.89 -21.60
C LYS A 302 13.07 -3.43 -21.12
N MET A 303 12.85 -4.73 -21.22
CA MET A 303 11.62 -5.39 -20.77
C MET A 303 11.82 -6.08 -19.41
N THR A 304 10.87 -5.92 -18.49
CA THR A 304 10.91 -6.59 -17.18
C THR A 304 10.34 -8.00 -17.30
N TYR A 305 11.03 -8.98 -16.71
CA TYR A 305 10.62 -10.38 -16.58
C TYR A 305 10.58 -10.75 -15.10
N PHE A 306 9.66 -11.63 -14.73
CA PHE A 306 9.75 -12.36 -13.47
C PHE A 306 10.65 -13.58 -13.70
N CYS A 307 11.77 -13.65 -12.99
CA CYS A 307 12.72 -14.73 -13.10
C CYS A 307 12.65 -15.63 -11.87
N LYS A 308 12.37 -16.92 -12.06
CA LYS A 308 12.39 -17.93 -10.99
C LYS A 308 13.52 -18.91 -11.23
N ALA A 309 14.52 -18.90 -10.34
CA ALA A 309 15.69 -19.74 -10.41
C ALA A 309 15.61 -20.89 -9.39
N LYS A 310 15.77 -22.13 -9.87
CA LYS A 310 15.57 -23.35 -9.08
C LYS A 310 16.71 -24.35 -9.24
N LYS A 311 17.49 -24.52 -8.16
CA LYS A 311 18.60 -25.48 -8.06
C LYS A 311 18.07 -26.81 -7.52
N LYS A 312 17.43 -27.59 -8.40
CA LYS A 312 16.90 -28.93 -8.14
C LYS A 312 17.48 -29.90 -9.17
N ALA A 313 17.80 -31.14 -8.76
CA ALA A 313 18.41 -32.14 -9.64
C ALA A 313 17.51 -32.52 -10.85
N ARG A 314 16.19 -32.41 -10.69
CA ARG A 314 15.21 -32.53 -11.77
C ARG A 314 14.05 -31.58 -11.52
N CYS A 315 13.66 -30.78 -12.52
CA CYS A 315 12.50 -29.90 -12.43
C CYS A 315 11.25 -30.58 -13.00
N ASP A 316 10.19 -30.61 -12.21
CA ASP A 316 8.93 -31.27 -12.52
C ASP A 316 7.93 -30.28 -13.15
N GLU A 317 6.95 -30.81 -13.89
CA GLU A 317 5.76 -30.09 -14.39
C GLU A 317 5.12 -29.18 -13.32
N LYS A 318 5.08 -29.63 -12.05
CA LYS A 318 4.56 -28.86 -10.92
C LYS A 318 5.42 -27.65 -10.55
N ASP A 319 6.74 -27.74 -10.69
CA ASP A 319 7.65 -26.61 -10.40
C ASP A 319 7.48 -25.50 -11.45
N LEU A 320 7.35 -25.89 -12.72
CA LEU A 320 7.13 -24.96 -13.84
C LEU A 320 5.73 -24.32 -13.77
N SER A 321 4.70 -25.11 -13.47
CA SER A 321 3.32 -24.61 -13.32
C SER A 321 3.19 -23.63 -12.15
N ALA A 322 3.85 -23.88 -11.02
CA ALA A 322 3.89 -22.95 -9.89
C ALA A 322 4.61 -21.64 -10.26
N ALA A 323 5.76 -21.73 -10.94
CA ALA A 323 6.47 -20.55 -11.43
C ALA A 323 5.63 -19.72 -12.42
N TYR A 324 4.85 -20.40 -13.28
CA TYR A 324 3.92 -19.74 -14.21
C TYR A 324 2.79 -19.01 -13.49
N LEU A 325 2.16 -19.63 -12.49
CA LEU A 325 1.13 -18.97 -11.69
C LEU A 325 1.66 -17.74 -10.97
N GLU A 326 2.87 -17.79 -10.40
CA GLU A 326 3.53 -16.61 -9.81
C GLU A 326 3.80 -15.51 -10.84
N ALA A 327 4.24 -15.86 -12.05
CA ALA A 327 4.46 -14.91 -13.15
C ALA A 327 3.16 -14.23 -13.60
N GLN A 328 2.09 -15.01 -13.76
CA GLN A 328 0.75 -14.52 -14.13
C GLN A 328 0.13 -13.62 -13.06
N ILE A 329 0.30 -13.96 -11.77
CA ILE A 329 -0.11 -13.09 -10.65
C ILE A 329 0.66 -11.75 -10.68
N LYS A 330 1.97 -11.79 -10.94
CA LYS A 330 2.83 -10.60 -11.09
C LYS A 330 2.64 -9.88 -12.45
N LYS A 331 1.85 -10.46 -13.38
CA LYS A 331 1.61 -9.97 -14.76
C LYS A 331 2.89 -9.70 -15.56
N LEU A 332 3.91 -10.56 -15.38
CA LEU A 332 5.20 -10.47 -16.05
C LEU A 332 5.48 -11.76 -16.84
N PRO A 333 6.20 -11.68 -17.98
CA PRO A 333 6.69 -12.88 -18.65
C PRO A 333 7.66 -13.65 -17.76
N LEU A 334 7.60 -14.98 -17.79
CA LEU A 334 8.41 -15.86 -16.94
C LEU A 334 9.75 -16.16 -17.61
N LEU A 335 10.84 -15.97 -16.86
CA LEU A 335 12.12 -16.64 -17.12
C LEU A 335 12.32 -17.74 -16.07
N PHE A 336 12.18 -19.01 -16.46
CA PHE A 336 12.47 -20.14 -15.57
C PHE A 336 13.91 -20.61 -15.78
N LEU A 337 14.71 -20.56 -14.71
CA LEU A 337 16.13 -20.94 -14.72
C LEU A 337 16.34 -22.21 -13.88
N TYR A 338 16.94 -23.24 -14.49
CA TYR A 338 17.17 -24.55 -13.86
C TYR A 338 18.62 -25.03 -14.03
N SER A 339 19.17 -25.71 -13.01
CA SER A 339 20.60 -26.08 -13.00
C SER A 339 20.94 -27.45 -13.59
N GLN A 340 19.98 -28.36 -13.70
CA GLN A 340 20.21 -29.75 -14.11
C GLN A 340 19.21 -30.13 -15.21
N ASP A 341 18.31 -31.10 -14.97
CA ASP A 341 17.39 -31.62 -15.98
C ASP A 341 15.93 -31.18 -15.78
N LEU A 342 15.16 -31.22 -16.86
CA LEU A 342 13.69 -31.16 -16.85
C LEU A 342 13.09 -32.56 -16.98
N THR A 343 11.84 -32.72 -16.54
CA THR A 343 11.04 -33.91 -16.88
C THR A 343 10.58 -33.88 -18.34
N LYS A 344 10.42 -35.05 -18.98
CA LYS A 344 9.90 -35.15 -20.36
C LYS A 344 8.58 -34.41 -20.53
N LYS A 345 7.67 -34.53 -19.54
CA LYS A 345 6.41 -33.78 -19.47
C LYS A 345 6.59 -32.26 -19.44
N ALA A 346 7.54 -31.74 -18.66
CA ALA A 346 7.79 -30.30 -18.63
C ALA A 346 8.27 -29.78 -20.00
N HIS A 347 9.13 -30.53 -20.71
CA HIS A 347 9.48 -30.21 -22.10
C HIS A 347 8.28 -30.28 -23.05
N GLU A 348 7.42 -31.29 -22.91
CA GLU A 348 6.20 -31.47 -23.70
C GLU A 348 5.21 -30.32 -23.50
N MET A 349 5.02 -29.82 -22.28
CA MET A 349 4.18 -28.65 -21.98
C MET A 349 4.74 -27.34 -22.57
N ILE A 350 6.06 -27.17 -22.58
CA ILE A 350 6.72 -26.02 -23.23
C ILE A 350 6.53 -26.12 -24.75
N ALA A 351 6.75 -27.30 -25.34
CA ALA A 351 6.66 -27.53 -26.79
C ALA A 351 5.22 -27.46 -27.34
N THR A 352 4.22 -27.84 -26.54
CA THR A 352 2.78 -27.73 -26.89
C THR A 352 2.21 -26.32 -26.70
N GLY A 353 3.01 -25.36 -26.24
CA GLY A 353 2.56 -23.99 -26.02
C GLY A 353 1.61 -23.80 -24.84
N ALA A 354 1.58 -24.75 -23.88
CA ALA A 354 0.68 -24.71 -22.73
C ALA A 354 0.93 -23.54 -21.76
N PHE A 355 2.01 -22.79 -21.96
CA PHE A 355 2.36 -21.60 -21.18
C PHE A 355 2.75 -20.44 -22.11
N GLU A 356 1.90 -19.42 -22.22
CA GLU A 356 2.21 -18.21 -23.00
C GLU A 356 3.28 -17.35 -22.32
N ASN A 357 4.18 -16.75 -23.11
CA ASN A 357 5.22 -15.82 -22.64
C ASN A 357 6.18 -16.39 -21.58
N VAL A 358 6.52 -17.68 -21.71
CA VAL A 358 7.52 -18.35 -20.87
C VAL A 358 8.81 -18.62 -21.65
N ILE A 359 9.94 -18.19 -21.08
CA ILE A 359 11.27 -18.56 -21.52
C ILE A 359 11.86 -19.51 -20.47
N VAL A 360 12.35 -20.67 -20.91
CA VAL A 360 12.98 -21.67 -20.04
C VAL A 360 14.43 -21.84 -20.47
N LYS A 361 15.39 -21.66 -19.55
CA LYS A 361 16.82 -21.81 -19.84
C LYS A 361 17.55 -22.60 -18.75
N LYS A 362 18.48 -23.45 -19.17
CA LYS A 362 19.47 -24.05 -18.26
C LYS A 362 20.49 -22.97 -17.85
N VAL A 363 20.98 -23.05 -16.62
CA VAL A 363 22.12 -22.27 -16.13
C VAL A 363 23.12 -23.26 -15.54
N GLU A 364 24.36 -23.23 -16.03
CA GLU A 364 25.43 -24.18 -15.68
C GLU A 364 26.47 -23.54 -14.74
#